data_AF-A0A9D5AM53-F1
#
_entry.id   AF-A0A9D5AM53-F1
#
_cell.length_a   1.000
_cell.length_b   1.000
_cell.length_c   1.000
_cell.angle_alpha   90.00
_cell.angle_beta   90.00
_cell.angle_gamma   90.00
#
_symmetry.space_group_name_H-M   'P 1'
#
loop_
_entity.id
_entity.type
_entity.pdbx_description
1 polymer ?
#
loop_
_entity_poly.entity_id
_entity_poly.type
_entity_poly.pdbx_seq_one_letter_code
_entity_poly.pdbx_strand_id
1 'polypeptide(L)'
;AELESSAESNTSDLQDEDKSQTVPGTLLIPCRTAMKGYFPLNGTYFQINEVFADFASMIKPINVPRRLLWSLTKQKTYFGTGTSAITRGMSAEKVREFFNEGYICVRAFETKTGAPRPISPMMHLNTTARFEKEKVEK
;
A
#
# COMPACT_ATOMS: atom_id res chain seq x y z
N ALA A 1 -54.94 10.67 -34.51
CA ALA A 1 -54.99 12.03 -33.92
C ALA A 1 -54.26 11.95 -32.60
N GLU A 2 -53.26 12.82 -32.48
CA GLU A 2 -52.28 12.93 -31.41
C GLU A 2 -52.94 13.22 -30.06
N LEU A 3 -52.27 12.81 -28.98
CA LEU A 3 -51.81 13.78 -27.98
C LEU A 3 -50.67 13.15 -27.16
N GLU A 4 -49.47 13.66 -27.37
CA GLU A 4 -48.32 13.46 -26.50
C GLU A 4 -48.55 14.17 -25.16
N SER A 5 -48.02 13.59 -24.07
CA SER A 5 -47.70 14.33 -22.86
C SER A 5 -46.43 13.74 -22.25
N SER A 6 -45.39 14.53 -22.42
CA SER A 6 -44.03 14.48 -21.94
C SER A 6 -43.92 14.44 -20.41
N ALA A 7 -43.01 13.60 -19.90
CA ALA A 7 -42.26 13.86 -18.67
C ALA A 7 -40.93 13.08 -18.73
N GLU A 8 -39.92 13.73 -19.31
CA GLU A 8 -38.52 13.32 -19.18
C GLU A 8 -38.12 13.38 -17.70
N SER A 9 -37.86 12.22 -17.10
CA SER A 9 -37.17 12.15 -15.82
C SER A 9 -35.66 12.18 -16.10
N ASN A 10 -35.09 13.38 -16.00
CA ASN A 10 -33.64 13.57 -15.89
C ASN A 10 -33.12 12.77 -14.69
N THR A 11 -32.63 11.57 -14.96
CA THR A 11 -31.85 10.76 -14.02
C THR A 11 -30.37 11.14 -14.16
N SER A 12 -30.08 12.41 -13.96
CA SER A 12 -28.73 12.89 -13.65
C SER A 12 -28.77 13.26 -12.17
N ASP A 13 -28.24 12.39 -11.30
CA ASP A 13 -27.66 12.71 -9.98
C ASP A 13 -27.68 11.50 -9.02
N LEU A 14 -27.19 10.33 -9.47
CA LEU A 14 -26.88 9.20 -8.57
C LEU A 14 -25.46 8.66 -8.73
N GLN A 15 -24.60 9.32 -9.52
CA GLN A 15 -23.26 8.79 -9.84
C GLN A 15 -22.10 9.40 -9.02
N ASP A 16 -22.35 10.41 -8.19
CA ASP A 16 -21.25 11.10 -7.48
C ASP A 16 -21.17 10.82 -5.97
N GLU A 17 -22.21 10.29 -5.33
CA GLU A 17 -22.20 10.01 -3.88
C GLU A 17 -21.46 8.70 -3.51
N ASP A 18 -21.29 7.75 -4.44
CA ASP A 18 -20.74 6.42 -4.14
C ASP A 18 -19.18 6.37 -4.20
N LYS A 19 -18.54 7.31 -4.90
CA LYS A 19 -17.06 7.43 -4.88
C LYS A 19 -16.54 7.89 -3.53
N SER A 20 -17.36 8.59 -2.74
CA SER A 20 -17.02 8.97 -1.37
C SER A 20 -16.92 7.76 -0.43
N GLN A 21 -17.55 6.63 -0.78
CA GLN A 21 -17.61 5.45 0.09
C GLN A 21 -16.46 4.46 -0.10
N THR A 22 -15.62 4.62 -1.13
CA THR A 22 -14.53 3.67 -1.42
C THR A 22 -13.15 4.36 -1.42
N VAL A 23 -12.10 3.56 -1.19
CA VAL A 23 -10.70 4.01 -1.25
C VAL A 23 -9.88 3.04 -2.12
N PRO A 24 -8.93 3.55 -2.93
CA PRO A 24 -8.00 2.70 -3.64
C PRO A 24 -7.05 2.01 -2.64
N GLY A 25 -6.88 0.71 -2.78
CA GLY A 25 -6.01 -0.10 -1.94
C GLY A 25 -5.08 -1.01 -2.74
N THR A 26 -3.95 -1.36 -2.15
CA THR A 26 -3.02 -2.38 -2.66
C THR A 26 -2.92 -3.50 -1.63
N LEU A 27 -2.90 -4.75 -2.10
CA LEU A 27 -2.79 -5.90 -1.22
C LEU A 27 -1.34 -6.12 -0.79
N LEU A 28 -1.14 -6.35 0.51
CA LEU A 28 0.11 -6.81 1.08
C LEU A 28 -0.04 -8.27 1.46
N ILE A 29 0.85 -9.12 0.96
CA ILE A 29 0.79 -10.57 1.12
C ILE A 29 2.00 -11.02 1.94
N PRO A 30 1.81 -11.75 3.05
CA PRO A 30 2.92 -12.30 3.81
C PRO A 30 3.88 -13.11 2.93
N CYS A 31 5.18 -12.92 3.13
CA CYS A 31 6.23 -13.59 2.37
C CYS A 31 6.01 -15.10 2.27
N ARG A 32 5.65 -15.74 3.38
CA ARG A 32 5.32 -17.18 3.43
C ARG A 32 4.20 -17.60 2.48
N THR A 33 3.15 -16.78 2.37
CA THR A 33 2.01 -17.03 1.47
C THR A 33 2.41 -16.78 0.01
N ALA A 34 3.10 -15.66 -0.25
CA ALA A 34 3.55 -15.30 -1.59
C ALA A 34 4.51 -16.35 -2.18
N MET A 35 5.36 -16.93 -1.34
CA MET A 35 6.32 -17.97 -1.73
C MET A 35 5.74 -19.39 -1.64
N LYS A 36 4.42 -19.57 -1.42
CA LYS A 36 3.77 -20.89 -1.32
C LYS A 36 4.42 -21.81 -0.28
N GLY A 37 4.92 -21.25 0.81
CA GLY A 37 5.63 -21.99 1.85
C GLY A 37 7.06 -22.39 1.51
N TYR A 38 7.56 -22.10 0.29
CA TYR A 38 8.99 -22.21 -0.02
C TYR A 38 9.73 -21.12 0.74
N PHE A 39 10.41 -21.53 1.79
CA PHE A 39 11.25 -20.65 2.59
C PHE A 39 12.59 -20.48 1.86
N PRO A 40 12.99 -19.26 1.47
CA PRO A 40 14.32 -19.04 0.95
C PRO A 40 15.30 -19.22 2.11
N LEU A 41 15.97 -20.38 2.11
CA LEU A 41 17.12 -20.84 2.89
C LEU A 41 17.32 -20.25 4.31
N ASN A 42 17.35 -21.17 5.28
CA ASN A 42 17.84 -21.06 6.65
C ASN A 42 18.57 -19.76 7.02
N GLY A 43 17.93 -18.91 7.84
CA GLY A 43 18.68 -18.02 8.75
C GLY A 43 18.59 -16.51 8.54
N THR A 44 17.49 -15.95 8.00
CA THR A 44 17.32 -14.48 8.03
C THR A 44 16.12 -14.07 8.87
N TYR A 45 16.38 -13.31 9.93
CA TYR A 45 15.42 -12.76 10.91
C TYR A 45 14.20 -12.02 10.30
N PHE A 46 14.26 -11.65 9.01
CA PHE A 46 13.26 -10.84 8.33
C PHE A 46 11.97 -11.56 7.91
N GLN A 47 11.84 -12.87 8.13
CA GLN A 47 10.81 -13.66 7.45
C GLN A 47 9.41 -13.64 8.08
N ILE A 48 9.27 -13.24 9.36
CA ILE A 48 7.95 -13.24 10.03
C ILE A 48 7.14 -12.00 9.65
N ASN A 49 7.79 -10.84 9.59
CA ASN A 49 7.12 -9.55 9.37
C ASN A 49 7.30 -9.02 7.93
N GLU A 50 7.94 -9.78 7.04
CA GLU A 50 8.07 -9.41 5.63
C GLU A 50 6.77 -9.68 4.86
N VAL A 51 6.30 -8.65 4.17
CA VAL A 51 5.14 -8.68 3.28
C VAL A 51 5.55 -8.16 1.91
N PHE A 52 4.91 -8.67 0.85
CA PHE A 52 5.11 -8.21 -0.51
C PHE A 52 3.88 -7.48 -1.01
N ALA A 53 4.07 -6.37 -1.72
CA ALA A 53 2.99 -5.74 -2.45
C ALA A 53 2.61 -6.63 -3.65
N ASP A 54 1.32 -6.95 -3.79
CA ASP A 54 0.84 -7.60 -5.00
C ASP A 54 0.96 -6.61 -6.17
N PHE A 55 1.73 -6.99 -7.18
CA PHE A 55 2.07 -6.10 -8.29
C PHE A 55 0.83 -5.67 -9.08
N ALA A 56 -0.15 -6.56 -9.25
CA ALA A 56 -1.36 -6.26 -10.00
C ALA A 56 -2.21 -5.18 -9.29
N SER A 57 -2.47 -5.34 -7.99
CA SER A 57 -3.19 -4.35 -7.18
C SER A 57 -2.37 -3.10 -6.86
N MET A 58 -1.04 -3.14 -7.01
CA MET A 58 -0.19 -1.95 -6.93
C MET A 58 -0.33 -1.07 -8.17
N ILE A 59 -0.33 -1.67 -9.37
CA ILE A 59 -0.49 -0.94 -10.65
C ILE A 59 -1.95 -0.51 -10.87
N LYS A 60 -2.90 -1.37 -10.48
CA LYS A 60 -4.33 -1.10 -10.56
C LYS A 60 -4.98 -1.31 -9.18
N PRO A 61 -5.02 -0.26 -8.34
CA PRO A 61 -5.60 -0.34 -7.00
C PRO A 61 -7.03 -0.87 -6.99
N ILE A 62 -7.34 -1.67 -5.98
CA ILE A 62 -8.69 -2.19 -5.74
C ILE A 62 -9.53 -1.13 -5.02
N ASN A 63 -10.79 -0.97 -5.40
CA ASN A 63 -11.71 -0.06 -4.72
C ASN A 63 -12.28 -0.76 -3.48
N VAL A 64 -11.83 -0.35 -2.30
CA VAL A 64 -12.23 -0.95 -1.02
C VAL A 64 -13.28 -0.07 -0.35
N PRO A 65 -14.48 -0.59 0.00
CA PRO A 65 -15.46 0.15 0.78
C PRO A 65 -14.93 0.55 2.16
N ARG A 66 -15.00 1.84 2.50
CA ARG A 66 -14.52 2.40 3.78
C ARG A 66 -15.14 1.72 5.00
N ARG A 67 -16.41 1.31 4.90
CA ARG A 67 -17.12 0.58 5.97
C ARG A 67 -16.40 -0.71 6.39
N LEU A 68 -15.72 -1.38 5.46
CA LEU A 68 -14.98 -2.62 5.76
C LEU A 68 -13.66 -2.35 6.49
N LEU A 69 -13.12 -1.14 6.38
CA LEU A 69 -11.83 -0.78 6.98
C LEU A 69 -11.96 -0.40 8.46
N TRP A 70 -13.15 0.02 8.91
CA TRP A 70 -13.35 0.55 10.25
C TRP A 70 -13.19 -0.50 11.36
N SER A 71 -13.55 -1.75 11.06
CA SER A 71 -13.45 -2.88 12.00
C SER A 71 -12.12 -3.63 11.93
N LEU A 72 -11.20 -3.24 11.04
CA LEU A 72 -9.92 -3.92 10.87
C LEU A 72 -8.85 -3.39 11.82
N THR A 73 -8.01 -4.30 12.29
CA THR A 73 -6.82 -3.94 13.06
C THR A 73 -5.83 -3.22 12.14
N LYS A 74 -5.33 -2.07 12.59
CA LYS A 74 -4.32 -1.30 11.87
C LYS A 74 -2.93 -1.79 12.28
N GLN A 75 -2.06 -2.00 11.30
CA GLN A 75 -0.69 -2.45 11.50
C GLN A 75 0.27 -1.50 10.79
N LYS A 76 1.41 -1.18 11.42
CA LYS A 76 2.42 -0.31 10.83
C LYS A 76 3.24 -1.10 9.81
N THR A 77 3.27 -0.61 8.57
CA THR A 77 4.12 -1.18 7.51
C THR A 77 5.11 -0.13 7.03
N TYR A 78 6.37 -0.53 6.93
CA TYR A 78 7.46 0.29 6.45
C TYR A 78 7.85 -0.13 5.03
N PHE A 79 7.95 0.84 4.13
CA PHE A 79 8.31 0.65 2.73
C PHE A 79 9.70 1.23 2.46
N GLY A 80 10.48 0.57 1.62
CA GLY A 80 11.80 1.05 1.26
C GLY A 80 12.56 0.08 0.34
N THR A 81 13.84 0.36 0.10
CA THR A 81 14.70 -0.51 -0.71
C THR A 81 15.38 -1.61 0.11
N GLY A 82 15.30 -1.54 1.44
CA GLY A 82 15.89 -2.50 2.37
C GLY A 82 15.77 -2.03 3.82
N THR A 83 15.94 -2.94 4.77
CA THR A 83 15.88 -2.63 6.21
C THR A 83 16.82 -1.49 6.60
N SER A 84 18.08 -1.54 6.16
CA SER A 84 19.08 -0.51 6.47
C SER A 84 18.73 0.86 5.90
N ALA A 85 17.96 0.92 4.80
CA ALA A 85 17.49 2.17 4.24
C ALA A 85 16.32 2.71 5.07
N ILE A 86 15.39 1.84 5.48
CA ILE A 86 14.23 2.19 6.30
C ILE A 86 14.66 2.68 7.69
N THR A 87 15.58 1.98 8.35
CA THR A 87 16.00 2.29 9.73
C THR A 87 17.07 3.38 9.81
N ARG A 88 17.52 3.93 8.67
CA ARG A 88 18.56 4.95 8.62
C ARG A 88 18.11 6.21 9.38
N GLY A 89 18.92 6.64 10.34
CA GLY A 89 18.64 7.84 11.14
C GLY A 89 17.55 7.65 12.21
N MET A 90 17.06 6.43 12.42
CA MET A 90 16.19 6.12 13.55
C MET A 90 17.00 5.97 14.85
N SER A 91 16.41 6.39 15.96
CA SER A 91 16.92 6.08 17.32
C SER A 91 16.82 4.58 17.60
N ALA A 92 17.66 4.06 18.51
CA ALA A 92 17.64 2.65 18.91
C ALA A 92 16.25 2.16 19.37
N GLU A 93 15.48 3.00 20.06
CA GLU A 93 14.11 2.66 20.51
C GLU A 93 13.15 2.41 19.35
N LYS A 94 13.15 3.29 18.34
CA LYS A 94 12.37 3.14 17.10
C LYS A 94 12.79 1.91 16.31
N VAL A 95 14.08 1.60 16.27
CA VAL A 95 14.57 0.37 15.62
C VAL A 95 14.03 -0.86 16.33
N ARG A 96 13.99 -0.86 17.67
CA ARG A 96 13.37 -1.95 18.44
C ARG A 96 11.87 -2.07 18.16
N GLU A 97 11.12 -0.98 18.14
CA GLU A 97 9.69 -0.97 17.78
C GLU A 97 9.47 -1.53 16.36
N PHE A 98 10.28 -1.08 15.40
CA PHE A 98 10.26 -1.55 14.01
C PHE A 98 10.38 -3.08 13.93
N PHE A 99 11.30 -3.69 14.68
CA PHE A 99 11.51 -5.14 14.65
C PHE A 99 10.44 -5.93 15.42
N ASN A 100 9.84 -5.34 16.46
CA ASN A 100 8.85 -6.03 17.29
C ASN A 100 7.44 -5.99 16.69
N GLU A 101 7.03 -4.86 16.12
CA GLU A 101 5.63 -4.60 15.75
C GLU A 101 5.47 -4.19 14.27
N GLY A 102 6.57 -3.88 13.60
CA GLY A 102 6.55 -3.38 12.23
C GLY A 102 6.55 -4.51 11.19
N TYR A 103 5.74 -4.32 10.14
CA TYR A 103 5.86 -5.07 8.89
C TYR A 103 6.78 -4.35 7.91
N ILE A 104 7.51 -5.11 7.09
CA ILE A 104 8.43 -4.57 6.09
C ILE A 104 8.01 -4.99 4.68
N CYS A 105 7.98 -4.02 3.75
CA CYS A 105 7.75 -4.26 2.33
C CYS A 105 8.85 -3.59 1.50
N VAL A 106 9.72 -4.40 0.91
CA VAL A 106 10.85 -3.93 0.09
C VAL A 106 10.73 -4.28 -1.40
N ARG A 107 9.77 -5.14 -1.73
CA ARG A 107 9.53 -5.61 -3.09
C ARG A 107 8.04 -5.88 -3.31
N ALA A 108 7.63 -5.69 -4.55
CA ALA A 108 6.39 -6.24 -5.04
C ALA A 108 6.64 -7.64 -5.60
N PHE A 109 5.59 -8.42 -5.79
CA PHE A 109 5.67 -9.69 -6.48
C PHE A 109 4.47 -9.88 -7.39
N GLU A 110 4.69 -10.60 -8.48
CA GLU A 110 3.62 -10.95 -9.39
C GLU A 110 3.01 -12.30 -8.99
N THR A 111 1.80 -12.28 -8.44
CA THR A 111 1.12 -13.47 -7.90
C THR A 111 1.01 -14.63 -8.89
N LYS A 112 0.91 -14.35 -10.20
CA LYS A 112 0.82 -15.38 -11.25
C LYS A 112 2.14 -16.10 -11.50
N THR A 113 3.25 -15.37 -11.55
CA THR A 113 4.56 -15.89 -11.95
C THR A 113 5.46 -16.18 -10.75
N GLY A 114 5.14 -15.62 -9.58
CA GLY A 114 6.01 -15.61 -8.40
C GLY A 114 7.24 -14.72 -8.56
N ALA A 115 7.36 -13.98 -9.67
CA ALA A 115 8.54 -13.19 -9.96
C ALA A 115 8.58 -11.93 -9.08
N PRO A 116 9.76 -11.54 -8.57
CA PRO A 116 9.93 -10.28 -7.87
C PRO A 116 9.75 -9.10 -8.84
N ARG A 117 9.23 -8.01 -8.31
CA ARG A 117 9.01 -6.73 -9.01
C ARG A 117 9.43 -5.57 -8.10
N PRO A 118 9.91 -4.44 -8.65
CA PRO A 118 10.18 -3.26 -7.84
C PRO A 118 8.89 -2.69 -7.25
N ILE A 119 8.93 -2.17 -6.02
CA ILE A 119 7.82 -1.42 -5.44
C ILE A 119 7.67 -0.06 -6.14
N SER A 120 6.44 0.44 -6.26
CA SER A 120 6.18 1.76 -6.83
C SER A 120 6.88 2.85 -6.00
N PRO A 121 7.54 3.84 -6.62
CA PRO A 121 8.09 5.01 -5.94
C PRO A 121 7.07 5.66 -5.00
N MET A 122 5.79 5.67 -5.36
CA MET A 122 4.71 6.24 -4.54
C MET A 122 4.62 5.63 -3.14
N MET A 123 5.00 4.36 -2.96
CA MET A 123 4.91 3.67 -1.66
C MET A 123 6.13 3.93 -0.77
N HIS A 124 7.27 4.35 -1.33
CA HIS A 124 8.51 4.55 -0.60
C HIS A 124 9.16 5.91 -0.87
N LEU A 125 8.33 6.92 -1.21
CA LEU A 125 8.76 8.30 -1.35
C LEU A 125 9.52 8.71 -0.08
N ASN A 126 10.79 9.07 -0.24
CA ASN A 126 11.60 9.60 0.86
C ASN A 126 10.96 10.90 1.37
N THR A 127 10.23 10.83 2.49
CA THR A 127 9.66 12.01 3.16
C THR A 127 10.75 13.00 3.60
N THR A 128 12.01 12.54 3.71
CA THR A 128 13.17 13.39 4.03
C THR A 128 13.62 14.30 2.88
N ALA A 129 13.25 14.02 1.64
CA ALA A 129 13.57 14.89 0.49
C ALA A 129 12.75 16.19 0.49
N ARG A 130 11.73 16.32 1.34
CA ARG A 130 10.94 17.56 1.49
C ARG A 130 11.52 18.57 2.47
N PHE A 131 12.68 18.31 3.08
CA PHE A 131 13.37 19.25 3.97
C PHE A 131 14.65 19.83 3.34
N GLU A 132 14.66 20.06 2.03
CA GLU A 132 15.75 20.79 1.36
C GLU A 132 15.48 22.30 1.35
N LYS A 133 15.96 22.94 2.43
CA LYS A 133 16.56 24.28 2.53
C LYS A 133 15.88 25.45 1.81
N GLU A 134 15.19 26.30 2.58
CA GLU A 134 15.16 27.74 2.28
C GLU A 134 16.61 28.25 2.23
N LYS A 135 17.12 28.54 1.03
CA LYS A 135 18.34 29.35 0.87
C LYS A 135 18.00 30.76 1.36
N VAL A 136 18.46 31.10 2.57
CA VAL A 136 18.59 32.50 2.98
C VAL A 136 19.77 33.06 2.19
N GLU A 137 19.46 33.85 1.17
CA GLU A 137 20.41 34.69 0.46
C GLU A 137 20.80 35.85 1.39
N LYS A 138 22.10 36.01 1.66
CA LYS A 138 22.72 37.20 2.27
C LYS A 138 23.97 37.54 1.48
#